data_AF-A0A6B3MVH0-F1
#
_entry.id   AF-A0A6B3MVH0-F1
#
_cell.length_a   1.000
_cell.length_b   1.000
_cell.length_c   1.000
_cell.angle_alpha   90.00
_cell.angle_beta   90.00
_cell.angle_gamma   90.00
#
_symmetry.space_group_name_H-M   'P 1'
#
loop_
_entity.id
_entity.type
_entity.pdbx_description
1 polymer ?
#
loop_
_entity_poly.entity_id
_entity_poly.type
_entity_poly.pdbx_seq_one_letter_code
_entity_poly.pdbx_strand_id
1 'polypeptide(L)'
;VTIPSPTEAADSPWQMQGAGDFNSDQQQDIIWRNTSTGETGIWLMAGSVFQNAVSITPTPDLDWEIRGTEDFNSDQQQDIIWRNTSTGENKVWLMNGTTVAEEVFIQSEPVTSIWEMRAAGDLDGDGDGDIIWRNTEEQTIYYWRMEGTQYIESVLIESPISSGQQVIHGTLDIDDNGFDDILWRNLDDGQNSVWLMNANGFDRLERLEPLTDTSWQSYL
;
A
#
# COMPACT_ATOMS: atom_id res chain seq x y z
N VAL A 1 -4.18 20.83 14.13
CA VAL A 1 -4.27 19.42 13.72
C VAL A 1 -4.13 18.56 14.96
N THR A 2 -5.12 17.73 15.25
CA THR A 2 -5.05 16.71 16.32
C THR A 2 -4.75 15.37 15.65
N ILE A 3 -3.47 15.05 15.49
CA ILE A 3 -2.97 13.76 14.98
C ILE A 3 -3.37 12.67 15.98
N PRO A 4 -3.59 11.41 15.57
CA PRO A 4 -4.04 10.41 16.53
C PRO A 4 -2.98 10.19 17.59
N SER A 5 -3.43 9.77 18.77
CA SER A 5 -2.55 9.38 19.88
C SER A 5 -2.71 7.89 20.15
N PRO A 6 -1.68 7.21 20.69
CA PRO A 6 -1.77 5.78 21.05
C PRO A 6 -2.90 5.43 22.04
N THR A 7 -3.54 6.42 22.67
CA THR A 7 -4.65 6.25 23.60
C THR A 7 -5.97 6.81 23.07
N GLU A 8 -6.16 6.83 21.75
CA GLU A 8 -7.40 7.31 21.15
C GLU A 8 -8.63 6.51 21.55
N ALA A 9 -9.77 7.20 21.57
CA ALA A 9 -11.06 6.56 21.82
C ALA A 9 -11.44 5.66 20.64
N ALA A 10 -12.22 4.61 20.92
CA ALA A 10 -12.63 3.63 19.91
C ALA A 10 -13.49 4.22 18.77
N ASP A 11 -14.03 5.42 18.96
CA ASP A 11 -14.82 6.19 17.98
C ASP A 11 -14.00 7.27 17.26
N SER A 12 -12.67 7.17 17.30
CA SER A 12 -11.79 8.07 16.55
C SER A 12 -12.04 7.99 15.03
N PRO A 13 -12.10 9.13 14.32
CA PRO A 13 -12.17 9.14 12.85
C PRO A 13 -10.83 8.80 12.18
N TRP A 14 -9.75 8.64 12.94
CA TRP A 14 -8.44 8.29 12.41
C TRP A 14 -8.34 6.80 12.13
N GLN A 15 -7.87 6.48 10.92
CA GLN A 15 -7.65 5.13 10.46
C GLN A 15 -6.21 4.98 9.99
N MET A 16 -5.57 3.88 10.37
CA MET A 16 -4.30 3.45 9.80
C MET A 16 -4.50 3.16 8.32
N GLN A 17 -3.59 3.62 7.48
CA GLN A 17 -3.68 3.46 6.02
C GLN A 17 -2.51 2.66 5.43
N GLY A 18 -1.41 2.52 6.17
CA GLY A 18 -0.20 1.83 5.72
C GLY A 18 0.93 1.95 6.73
N ALA A 19 2.06 1.34 6.40
CA ALA A 19 3.31 1.44 7.13
C ALA A 19 4.46 1.73 6.16
N GLY A 20 5.52 2.38 6.64
CA GLY A 20 6.68 2.72 5.82
C GLY A 20 7.74 3.43 6.62
N ASP A 21 9.01 3.43 6.20
CA ASP A 21 10.07 4.19 6.88
C ASP A 21 10.05 5.67 6.43
N PHE A 22 9.35 6.52 7.18
CA PHE A 22 9.20 7.94 6.88
C PHE A 22 10.28 8.82 7.53
N ASN A 23 11.24 8.23 8.24
CA ASN A 23 12.30 8.98 8.92
C ASN A 23 13.73 8.45 8.69
N SER A 24 13.86 7.43 7.86
CA SER A 24 15.11 6.78 7.43
C SER A 24 15.90 6.14 8.58
N ASP A 25 15.21 5.61 9.60
CA ASP A 25 15.83 4.87 10.70
C ASP A 25 15.76 3.34 10.56
N GLN A 26 15.31 2.86 9.40
CA GLN A 26 15.11 1.45 9.04
C GLN A 26 14.03 0.75 9.87
N GLN A 27 13.11 1.52 10.45
CA GLN A 27 11.96 1.00 11.16
C GLN A 27 10.68 1.51 10.52
N GLN A 28 9.65 0.65 10.55
CA GLN A 28 8.35 0.95 9.99
C GLN A 28 7.61 1.97 10.87
N ASP A 29 7.34 3.14 10.31
CA ASP A 29 6.43 4.15 10.83
C ASP A 29 4.99 3.85 10.36
N ILE A 30 4.00 4.57 10.90
CA ILE A 30 2.58 4.32 10.60
C ILE A 30 1.93 5.58 10.02
N ILE A 31 1.32 5.45 8.84
CA ILE A 31 0.53 6.53 8.24
C ILE A 31 -0.95 6.42 8.61
N TRP A 32 -1.53 7.55 8.99
CA TRP A 32 -2.90 7.71 9.46
C TRP A 32 -3.65 8.72 8.60
N ARG A 33 -4.94 8.47 8.39
CA ARG A 33 -5.87 9.39 7.72
C ARG A 33 -7.11 9.62 8.58
N ASN A 34 -7.49 10.88 8.73
CA ASN A 34 -8.75 11.25 9.37
C ASN A 34 -9.88 11.19 8.34
N THR A 35 -10.79 10.24 8.50
CA THR A 35 -11.91 10.00 7.58
C THR A 35 -12.98 11.11 7.58
N SER A 36 -12.96 11.99 8.58
CA SER A 36 -13.91 13.10 8.70
C SER A 36 -13.36 14.43 8.19
N THR A 37 -12.04 14.64 8.29
CA THR A 37 -11.39 15.92 7.91
C THR A 37 -10.46 15.80 6.71
N GLY A 38 -10.05 14.58 6.34
CA GLY A 38 -9.05 14.32 5.32
C GLY A 38 -7.61 14.55 5.79
N GLU A 39 -7.37 14.93 7.05
CA GLU A 39 -6.03 15.15 7.57
C GLU A 39 -5.18 13.87 7.51
N THR A 40 -3.91 14.00 7.16
CA THR A 40 -2.94 12.89 7.15
C THR A 40 -1.88 13.14 8.22
N GLY A 41 -1.47 12.10 8.93
CA GLY A 41 -0.40 12.16 9.90
C GLY A 41 0.44 10.89 9.92
N ILE A 42 1.67 11.01 10.41
CA ILE A 42 2.61 9.90 10.57
C ILE A 42 2.89 9.74 12.05
N TRP A 43 2.84 8.51 12.54
CA TRP A 43 3.47 8.13 13.80
C TRP A 43 4.87 7.64 13.53
N LEU A 44 5.85 8.34 14.09
CA LEU A 44 7.23 7.89 14.11
C LEU A 44 7.39 6.83 15.19
N MET A 45 7.99 5.70 14.82
CA MET A 45 8.07 4.48 15.61
C MET A 45 9.53 4.07 15.80
N ALA A 46 9.83 3.45 16.94
CA ALA A 46 11.06 2.69 17.13
C ALA A 46 10.67 1.25 17.49
N GLY A 47 10.58 0.40 16.47
CA GLY A 47 9.94 -0.90 16.53
C GLY A 47 8.49 -0.74 16.95
N SER A 48 8.07 -1.36 18.05
CA SER A 48 6.70 -1.24 18.56
C SER A 48 6.48 0.00 19.46
N VAL A 49 7.44 0.92 19.56
CA VAL A 49 7.39 2.06 20.50
C VAL A 49 7.10 3.36 19.76
N PHE A 50 5.94 3.97 20.04
CA PHE A 50 5.62 5.31 19.57
C PHE A 50 6.61 6.36 20.09
N GLN A 51 7.19 7.14 19.17
CA GLN A 51 8.12 8.23 19.49
C GLN A 51 7.45 9.60 19.38
N ASN A 52 6.84 9.88 18.24
CA ASN A 52 6.28 11.19 17.92
C ASN A 52 5.18 11.11 16.87
N ALA A 53 4.39 12.15 16.74
CA ALA A 53 3.36 12.29 15.71
C ALA A 53 3.63 13.56 14.87
N VAL A 54 3.58 13.42 13.54
CA VAL A 54 3.80 14.52 12.58
C VAL A 54 2.58 14.67 11.67
N SER A 55 2.11 15.90 11.45
CA SER A 55 1.04 16.18 10.48
C SER A 55 1.64 16.42 9.11
N ILE A 56 1.05 15.82 8.07
CA ILE A 56 1.39 16.13 6.67
C ILE A 56 0.42 17.18 6.15
N THR A 57 0.92 18.17 5.42
CA THR A 57 0.14 19.23 4.74
C THR A 57 0.54 19.22 3.27
N PRO A 58 -0.38 19.37 2.30
CA PRO A 58 -1.80 19.75 2.42
C PRO A 58 -2.72 18.66 2.96
N THR A 59 -3.93 19.04 3.38
CA THR A 59 -5.03 18.13 3.73
C THR A 59 -5.82 17.81 2.45
N PRO A 60 -5.73 16.57 1.92
CA PRO A 60 -6.41 16.22 0.68
C PRO A 60 -7.91 16.04 0.90
N ASP A 61 -8.67 16.44 -0.11
CA ASP A 61 -10.11 16.18 -0.29
C ASP A 61 -10.46 14.72 0.07
N LEU A 62 -11.64 14.53 0.69
CA LEU A 62 -12.11 13.24 1.19
C LEU A 62 -12.32 12.22 0.06
N ASP A 63 -12.48 12.68 -1.18
CA ASP A 63 -12.56 11.80 -2.36
C ASP A 63 -11.20 11.10 -2.65
N TRP A 64 -10.09 11.64 -2.16
CA TRP A 64 -8.78 10.99 -2.26
C TRP A 64 -8.58 10.01 -1.10
N GLU A 65 -8.18 8.79 -1.41
CA GLU A 65 -7.82 7.73 -0.46
C GLU A 65 -6.34 7.36 -0.62
N ILE A 66 -5.67 7.05 0.50
CA ILE A 66 -4.33 6.45 0.49
C ILE A 66 -4.50 4.99 0.11
N ARG A 67 -3.68 4.50 -0.83
CA ARG A 67 -3.79 3.13 -1.36
C ARG A 67 -2.54 2.29 -1.17
N GLY A 68 -1.47 2.89 -0.67
CA GLY A 68 -0.22 2.23 -0.42
C GLY A 68 0.88 3.25 -0.16
N THR A 69 2.02 2.71 0.18
CA THR A 69 3.26 3.41 0.45
C THR A 69 4.34 2.60 -0.24
N GLU A 70 5.13 3.22 -1.12
CA GLU A 70 6.34 2.61 -1.73
C GLU A 70 7.35 3.71 -2.07
N ASP A 71 8.63 3.42 -2.29
CA ASP A 71 9.58 4.37 -2.90
C ASP A 71 9.32 4.47 -4.41
N PHE A 72 8.74 5.58 -4.89
CA PHE A 72 8.41 5.77 -6.31
C PHE A 72 9.46 6.60 -7.05
N ASN A 73 10.65 6.84 -6.47
CA ASN A 73 11.69 7.63 -7.13
C ASN A 73 13.13 7.17 -6.84
N SER A 74 13.28 5.98 -6.22
CA SER A 74 14.54 5.35 -5.85
C SER A 74 15.42 6.22 -4.93
N ASP A 75 14.84 7.08 -4.10
CA ASP A 75 15.58 7.93 -3.14
C ASP A 75 15.71 7.33 -1.73
N GLN A 76 15.22 6.10 -1.55
CA GLN A 76 15.17 5.31 -0.32
C GLN A 76 14.27 5.93 0.77
N GLN A 77 13.27 6.71 0.37
CA GLN A 77 12.25 7.23 1.27
C GLN A 77 10.87 6.75 0.83
N GLN A 78 10.00 6.57 1.82
CA GLN A 78 8.65 6.13 1.58
C GLN A 78 7.79 7.25 0.95
N ASP A 79 7.30 7.02 -0.26
CA ASP A 79 6.29 7.86 -0.90
C ASP A 79 4.87 7.33 -0.65
N ILE A 80 3.84 8.08 -1.06
CA ILE A 80 2.44 7.72 -0.83
C ILE A 80 1.66 7.72 -2.15
N ILE A 81 1.05 6.60 -2.50
CA ILE A 81 0.14 6.50 -3.64
C ILE A 81 -1.30 6.81 -3.21
N TRP A 82 -1.94 7.69 -3.97
CA TRP A 82 -3.28 8.19 -3.74
C TRP A 82 -4.19 7.89 -4.92
N ARG A 83 -5.46 7.61 -4.62
CA ARG A 83 -6.52 7.46 -5.64
C ARG A 83 -7.75 8.27 -5.29
N ASN A 84 -8.24 9.04 -6.26
CA ASN A 84 -9.52 9.71 -6.16
C ASN A 84 -10.64 8.74 -6.54
N THR A 85 -11.55 8.44 -5.61
CA THR A 85 -12.63 7.47 -5.82
C THR A 85 -13.79 8.02 -6.65
N SER A 86 -13.88 9.35 -6.78
CA SER A 86 -14.91 10.05 -7.57
C SER A 86 -14.50 10.21 -9.03
N THR A 87 -13.24 10.56 -9.30
CA THR A 87 -12.71 10.81 -10.66
C THR A 87 -11.94 9.62 -11.23
N GLY A 88 -11.40 8.74 -10.39
CA GLY A 88 -10.51 7.65 -10.78
C GLY A 88 -9.05 8.08 -11.00
N GLU A 89 -8.72 9.35 -10.75
CA GLU A 89 -7.35 9.88 -10.86
C GLU A 89 -6.43 9.25 -9.81
N ASN A 90 -5.16 9.05 -10.18
CA ASN A 90 -4.12 8.54 -9.29
C ASN A 90 -2.97 9.54 -9.22
N LYS A 91 -2.37 9.70 -8.06
CA LYS A 91 -1.20 10.57 -7.88
C LYS A 91 -0.28 10.02 -6.80
N VAL A 92 1.00 10.30 -6.94
CA VAL A 92 2.01 10.02 -5.93
C VAL A 92 2.34 11.32 -5.19
N TRP A 93 2.40 11.27 -3.88
CA TRP A 93 3.12 12.25 -3.09
C TRP A 93 4.54 11.74 -2.91
N LEU A 94 5.47 12.37 -3.61
CA LEU A 94 6.89 12.16 -3.38
C LEU A 94 7.25 12.85 -2.07
N MET A 95 7.86 12.11 -1.16
CA MET A 95 8.12 12.50 0.21
C MET A 95 9.59 12.84 0.40
N ASN A 96 9.87 13.67 1.41
CA ASN A 96 11.19 13.88 1.97
C ASN A 96 11.04 13.80 3.49
N GLY A 97 11.31 12.62 4.02
CA GLY A 97 10.87 12.15 5.32
C GLY A 97 9.37 12.39 5.52
N THR A 98 9.01 13.15 6.56
CA THR A 98 7.61 13.43 6.90
C THR A 98 6.99 14.62 6.14
N THR A 99 7.60 15.08 5.04
CA THR A 99 7.13 16.25 4.28
C THR A 99 6.88 15.90 2.81
N VAL A 100 5.83 16.46 2.20
CA VAL A 100 5.58 16.29 0.76
C VAL A 100 6.55 17.17 -0.02
N ALA A 101 7.45 16.54 -0.77
CA ALA A 101 8.38 17.21 -1.66
C ALA A 101 7.70 17.63 -2.98
N GLU A 102 6.92 16.72 -3.57
CA GLU A 102 6.22 16.95 -4.83
C GLU A 102 4.92 16.14 -4.90
N GLU A 103 3.93 16.65 -5.64
CA GLU A 103 2.71 15.92 -6.00
C GLU A 103 2.72 15.65 -7.50
N VAL A 104 2.69 14.38 -7.90
CA VAL A 104 2.76 13.95 -9.29
C VAL A 104 1.54 13.14 -9.68
N PHE A 105 0.77 13.62 -10.65
CA PHE A 105 -0.35 12.87 -11.21
C PHE A 105 0.17 11.80 -12.18
N ILE A 106 -0.25 10.55 -11.97
CA ILE A 106 0.09 9.45 -12.87
C ILE A 106 -0.75 9.59 -14.13
N GLN A 107 -0.09 9.78 -15.26
CA GLN A 107 -0.75 9.77 -16.57
C GLN A 107 -0.93 8.34 -17.02
N SER A 108 -2.14 7.81 -16.86
CA SER A 108 -2.51 6.47 -17.33
C SER A 108 -3.81 6.51 -18.13
N GLU A 109 -4.13 5.41 -18.80
CA GLU A 109 -5.49 5.21 -19.30
C GLU A 109 -6.50 5.23 -18.15
N PRO A 110 -7.75 5.68 -18.41
CA PRO A 110 -8.79 5.72 -17.39
C PRO A 110 -9.01 4.34 -16.80
N VAL A 111 -8.84 4.24 -15.49
CA VAL A 111 -9.14 2.99 -14.78
C VAL A 111 -10.64 2.93 -14.53
N THR A 112 -11.31 2.01 -15.21
CA THR A 112 -12.76 1.83 -15.08
C THR A 112 -13.14 1.34 -13.68
N SER A 113 -14.41 1.46 -13.31
CA SER A 113 -14.91 1.09 -11.98
C SER A 113 -14.75 -0.40 -11.62
N ILE A 114 -14.38 -1.26 -12.57
CA ILE A 114 -14.14 -2.69 -12.31
C ILE A 114 -12.75 -2.95 -11.70
N TRP A 115 -11.87 -1.94 -11.68
CA TRP A 115 -10.49 -2.08 -11.24
C TRP A 115 -10.28 -1.38 -9.89
N GLU A 116 -9.80 -2.16 -8.93
CA GLU A 116 -9.46 -1.70 -7.59
C GLU A 116 -7.95 -1.65 -7.40
N MET A 117 -7.43 -0.53 -6.93
CA MET A 117 -6.03 -0.40 -6.51
C MET A 117 -5.91 -1.03 -5.14
N ARG A 118 -4.98 -1.97 -4.96
CA ARG A 118 -4.91 -2.83 -3.78
C ARG A 118 -3.70 -2.60 -2.89
N ALA A 119 -2.54 -2.31 -3.48
CA ALA A 119 -1.27 -2.09 -2.77
C ALA A 119 -0.26 -1.47 -3.74
N ALA A 120 0.92 -1.12 -3.23
CA ALA A 120 2.10 -0.75 -4.02
C ALA A 120 3.33 -1.44 -3.43
N GLY A 121 4.27 -1.87 -4.28
CA GLY A 121 5.50 -2.57 -3.90
C GLY A 121 6.42 -2.73 -5.11
N ASP A 122 7.73 -2.93 -4.94
CA ASP A 122 8.70 -3.14 -6.02
C ASP A 122 8.61 -4.59 -6.56
N LEU A 123 7.75 -4.82 -7.56
CA LEU A 123 7.44 -6.18 -8.03
C LEU A 123 8.34 -6.65 -9.18
N ASP A 124 9.07 -5.75 -9.83
CA ASP A 124 10.01 -6.05 -10.91
C ASP A 124 11.49 -5.85 -10.53
N GLY A 125 11.75 -5.42 -9.30
CA GLY A 125 13.07 -5.33 -8.68
C GLY A 125 13.92 -4.18 -9.22
N ASP A 126 13.30 -3.14 -9.76
CA ASP A 126 14.00 -1.99 -10.33
C ASP A 126 14.27 -0.87 -9.31
N GLY A 127 13.71 -0.99 -8.11
CA GLY A 127 13.86 -0.04 -7.00
C GLY A 127 12.78 1.03 -6.95
N ASP A 128 11.89 1.10 -7.95
CA ASP A 128 10.71 1.96 -7.94
C ASP A 128 9.44 1.15 -7.61
N GLY A 129 8.51 1.78 -6.91
CA GLY A 129 7.26 1.15 -6.52
C GLY A 129 6.32 0.90 -7.69
N ASP A 130 5.84 -0.33 -7.81
CA ASP A 130 4.76 -0.71 -8.70
C ASP A 130 3.39 -0.60 -8.02
N ILE A 131 2.30 -0.64 -8.82
CA ILE A 131 0.93 -0.51 -8.28
C ILE A 131 0.12 -1.77 -8.60
N ILE A 132 -0.39 -2.44 -7.58
CA ILE A 132 -1.21 -3.64 -7.75
C ILE A 132 -2.69 -3.29 -7.97
N TRP A 133 -3.26 -3.87 -9.01
CA TRP A 133 -4.64 -3.73 -9.44
C TRP A 133 -5.36 -5.06 -9.49
N ARG A 134 -6.59 -5.08 -8.99
CA ARG A 134 -7.50 -6.24 -9.09
C ARG A 134 -8.69 -5.91 -9.98
N ASN A 135 -8.95 -6.78 -10.95
CA ASN A 135 -10.20 -6.79 -11.68
C ASN A 135 -11.29 -7.46 -10.83
N THR A 136 -12.38 -6.76 -10.55
CA THR A 136 -13.47 -7.25 -9.69
C THR A 136 -14.44 -8.18 -10.41
N GLU A 137 -14.49 -8.18 -11.73
CA GLU A 137 -15.36 -9.08 -12.50
C GLU A 137 -14.65 -10.41 -12.76
N GLU A 138 -13.42 -10.34 -13.27
CA GLU A 138 -12.64 -11.51 -13.68
C GLU A 138 -11.72 -12.06 -12.58
N GLN A 139 -11.56 -11.31 -11.48
CA GLN A 139 -10.68 -11.66 -10.36
C GLN A 139 -9.19 -11.76 -10.75
N THR A 140 -8.81 -11.20 -11.90
CA THR A 140 -7.42 -11.13 -12.37
C THR A 140 -6.64 -10.04 -11.64
N ILE A 141 -5.35 -10.30 -11.43
CA ILE A 141 -4.43 -9.40 -10.75
C ILE A 141 -3.40 -8.93 -11.76
N TYR A 142 -3.25 -7.62 -11.86
CA TYR A 142 -2.20 -6.98 -12.62
C TYR A 142 -1.40 -6.11 -11.67
N TYR A 143 -0.15 -5.81 -12.02
CA TYR A 143 0.48 -4.61 -11.53
C TYR A 143 0.76 -3.67 -12.69
N TRP A 144 0.74 -2.38 -12.39
CA TRP A 144 1.33 -1.38 -13.24
C TRP A 144 2.81 -1.37 -12.96
N ARG A 145 3.59 -1.74 -13.98
CA ARG A 145 5.03 -1.57 -13.97
C ARG A 145 5.33 -0.08 -14.10
N MET A 146 6.01 0.47 -13.12
CA MET A 146 6.33 1.89 -13.05
C MET A 146 7.80 2.13 -13.42
N GLU A 147 8.14 3.35 -13.82
CA GLU A 147 9.51 3.86 -13.80
C GLU A 147 9.41 5.24 -13.13
N GLY A 148 9.80 5.27 -11.86
CA GLY A 148 9.37 6.24 -10.87
C GLY A 148 7.85 6.45 -10.86
N THR A 149 7.41 7.69 -11.08
CA THR A 149 5.96 8.04 -11.14
C THR A 149 5.30 7.81 -12.51
N GLN A 150 6.02 7.27 -13.50
CA GLN A 150 5.51 7.06 -14.85
C GLN A 150 4.95 5.64 -15.03
N TYR A 151 3.69 5.52 -15.46
CA TYR A 151 3.13 4.24 -15.91
C TYR A 151 3.82 3.77 -17.19
N ILE A 152 4.33 2.53 -17.20
CA ILE A 152 4.95 1.91 -18.37
C ILE A 152 4.01 0.89 -19.02
N GLU A 153 3.61 -0.13 -18.28
CA GLU A 153 2.72 -1.18 -18.79
C GLU A 153 1.92 -1.88 -17.68
N SER A 154 0.94 -2.67 -18.08
CA SER A 154 0.19 -3.53 -17.16
C SER A 154 0.68 -4.97 -17.31
N VAL A 155 1.22 -5.54 -16.24
CA VAL A 155 1.76 -6.90 -16.21
C VAL A 155 0.78 -7.81 -15.47
N LEU A 156 0.39 -8.91 -16.10
CA LEU A 156 -0.49 -9.92 -15.48
C LEU A 156 0.30 -10.71 -14.44
N ILE A 157 -0.21 -10.77 -13.21
CA ILE A 157 0.24 -11.75 -12.22
C ILE A 157 -0.67 -12.98 -12.35
N GLU A 158 -0.12 -14.09 -12.83
CA GLU A 158 -0.88 -15.34 -12.96
C GLU A 158 -1.34 -15.82 -11.59
N SER A 159 -2.62 -15.59 -11.25
CA SER A 159 -3.16 -15.99 -9.95
C SER A 159 -3.10 -17.51 -9.76
N PRO A 160 -2.35 -18.01 -8.76
CA PRO A 160 -2.36 -19.43 -8.40
C PRO A 160 -3.65 -19.84 -7.68
N ILE A 161 -4.54 -18.90 -7.33
CA ILE A 161 -5.75 -19.14 -6.54
C ILE A 161 -6.99 -19.02 -7.43
N SER A 162 -7.84 -20.06 -7.44
CA SER A 162 -9.04 -20.15 -8.28
C SER A 162 -10.36 -20.15 -7.51
N SER A 163 -10.35 -20.00 -6.19
CA SER A 163 -11.57 -20.02 -5.37
C SER A 163 -11.42 -19.26 -4.05
N GLY A 164 -12.55 -18.78 -3.55
CA GLY A 164 -12.68 -18.15 -2.24
C GLY A 164 -12.51 -16.63 -2.27
N GLN A 165 -13.00 -15.97 -1.23
CA GLN A 165 -12.89 -14.51 -1.13
C GLN A 165 -11.49 -14.12 -0.65
N GLN A 166 -10.59 -13.89 -1.61
CA GLN A 166 -9.22 -13.47 -1.35
C GLN A 166 -9.08 -11.94 -1.32
N VAL A 167 -8.23 -11.43 -0.45
CA VAL A 167 -7.82 -10.02 -0.38
C VAL A 167 -6.32 -9.89 -0.23
N ILE A 168 -5.74 -8.88 -0.91
CA ILE A 168 -4.36 -8.46 -0.72
C ILE A 168 -4.29 -7.62 0.54
N HIS A 169 -3.27 -7.87 1.35
CA HIS A 169 -3.09 -7.31 2.68
C HIS A 169 -1.81 -6.46 2.82
N GLY A 170 -0.99 -6.44 1.78
CA GLY A 170 0.24 -5.66 1.69
C GLY A 170 1.29 -6.33 0.83
N THR A 171 2.42 -5.66 0.72
CA THR A 171 3.62 -6.08 -0.02
C THR A 171 4.85 -5.92 0.86
N LEU A 172 5.82 -6.81 0.70
CA LEU A 172 7.13 -6.74 1.35
C LEU A 172 8.04 -7.82 0.76
N ASP A 173 9.33 -7.54 0.57
CA ASP A 173 10.35 -8.57 0.31
C ASP A 173 10.51 -9.48 1.54
N ILE A 174 9.81 -10.62 1.54
CA ILE A 174 9.74 -11.54 2.68
C ILE A 174 10.89 -12.55 2.65
N ASP A 175 11.44 -12.84 1.47
CA ASP A 175 12.53 -13.80 1.30
C ASP A 175 13.90 -13.17 0.97
N ASP A 176 14.01 -11.86 1.11
CA ASP A 176 15.21 -11.03 0.92
C ASP A 176 15.83 -11.19 -0.49
N ASN A 177 14.99 -11.33 -1.51
CA ASN A 177 15.44 -11.57 -2.89
C ASN A 177 15.52 -10.28 -3.75
N GLY A 178 15.10 -9.14 -3.20
CA GLY A 178 15.06 -7.83 -3.85
C GLY A 178 13.80 -7.57 -4.67
N PHE A 179 12.74 -8.36 -4.49
CA PHE A 179 11.42 -8.17 -5.08
C PHE A 179 10.39 -8.25 -3.97
N ASP A 180 9.46 -7.31 -3.94
CA ASP A 180 8.37 -7.36 -2.97
C ASP A 180 7.43 -8.53 -3.26
N ASP A 181 7.11 -9.27 -2.21
CA ASP A 181 6.16 -10.37 -2.24
C ASP A 181 4.77 -9.87 -1.85
N ILE A 182 3.73 -10.58 -2.29
CA ILE A 182 2.34 -10.15 -2.02
C ILE A 182 1.73 -10.99 -0.90
N LEU A 183 1.29 -10.33 0.17
CA LEU A 183 0.58 -10.98 1.27
C LEU A 183 -0.93 -11.06 0.97
N TRP A 184 -1.46 -12.27 1.07
CA TRP A 184 -2.85 -12.61 0.79
C TRP A 184 -3.56 -13.19 2.01
N ARG A 185 -4.86 -12.95 2.09
CA ARG A 185 -5.77 -13.59 3.05
C ARG A 185 -7.03 -14.11 2.37
N ASN A 186 -7.38 -15.34 2.71
CA ASN A 186 -8.67 -15.93 2.42
C ASN A 186 -9.67 -15.60 3.54
N LEU A 187 -10.75 -14.90 3.21
CA LEU A 187 -11.79 -14.52 4.17
C LEU A 187 -12.74 -15.67 4.51
N ASP A 188 -12.76 -16.75 3.72
CA ASP A 188 -13.65 -17.89 3.96
C ASP A 188 -13.15 -18.80 5.10
N ASP A 189 -11.82 -18.97 5.22
CA ASP A 189 -11.19 -19.90 6.16
C ASP A 189 -10.06 -19.29 7.02
N GLY A 190 -9.67 -18.04 6.76
CA GLY A 190 -8.60 -17.35 7.49
C GLY A 190 -7.18 -17.77 7.09
N GLN A 191 -7.02 -18.51 5.98
CA GLN A 191 -5.71 -18.87 5.45
C GLN A 191 -4.98 -17.63 4.94
N ASN A 192 -3.80 -17.34 5.49
CA ASN A 192 -2.88 -16.35 4.90
C ASN A 192 -1.88 -17.06 3.99
N SER A 193 -1.46 -16.40 2.91
CA SER A 193 -0.45 -16.91 1.99
C SER A 193 0.40 -15.78 1.44
N VAL A 194 1.64 -16.09 1.08
CA VAL A 194 2.55 -15.17 0.41
C VAL A 194 2.71 -15.65 -1.03
N TRP A 195 2.59 -14.73 -1.99
CA TRP A 195 2.98 -14.96 -3.36
C TRP A 195 4.39 -14.42 -3.52
N LEU A 196 5.35 -15.32 -3.63
CA LEU A 196 6.74 -14.95 -3.77
C LEU A 196 7.00 -14.49 -5.20
N MET A 197 7.68 -13.35 -5.35
CA MET A 197 7.99 -12.71 -6.62
C MET A 197 9.47 -12.88 -6.96
N ASN A 198 9.81 -12.79 -8.25
CA ASN A 198 11.20 -12.75 -8.71
C ASN A 198 11.29 -12.06 -10.08
N ALA A 199 12.48 -12.05 -10.67
CA ALA A 199 12.78 -11.45 -11.98
C ALA A 199 11.91 -11.94 -13.17
N ASN A 200 11.14 -13.02 -13.02
CA ASN A 200 10.21 -13.54 -14.03
C ASN A 200 8.74 -13.36 -13.63
N GLY A 201 8.46 -12.59 -12.57
CA GLY A 201 7.14 -12.39 -11.97
C GLY A 201 6.87 -13.39 -10.84
N PHE A 202 5.62 -13.86 -10.74
CA PHE A 202 5.20 -14.83 -9.72
C PHE A 202 6.04 -16.12 -9.77
N ASP A 203 6.68 -16.46 -8.65
CA ASP A 203 7.45 -17.70 -8.48
C ASP A 203 6.60 -18.84 -7.93
N ARG A 204 6.12 -18.68 -6.70
CA ARG A 204 5.36 -19.71 -5.98
C ARG A 204 4.50 -19.12 -4.86
N LEU A 205 3.53 -19.93 -4.43
CA LEU A 205 2.67 -19.62 -3.29
C LEU A 205 3.16 -20.38 -2.05
N GLU A 206 3.36 -19.66 -0.95
CA GLU A 206 3.61 -20.22 0.37
C GLU A 206 2.41 -19.99 1.29
N ARG A 207 1.94 -21.04 1.98
CA ARG A 207 0.85 -20.94 2.95
C ARG A 207 1.41 -20.75 4.35
N LEU A 208 0.89 -19.76 5.06
CA LEU A 208 1.19 -19.52 6.47
C LEU A 208 0.24 -20.34 7.35
N GLU A 209 0.46 -20.35 8.66
CA GLU A 209 -0.51 -20.96 9.57
C GLU A 209 -1.85 -20.18 9.54
N PRO A 210 -3.01 -20.85 9.41
CA PRO A 210 -4.30 -20.16 9.34
C PRO A 210 -4.61 -19.37 10.61
N LEU A 211 -5.09 -18.13 10.43
CA LEU A 211 -5.63 -17.31 11.51
C LEU A 211 -7.16 -17.30 11.41
N THR A 212 -7.80 -18.17 12.19
CA THR A 212 -9.27 -18.33 12.17
C THR A 212 -10.04 -17.08 12.63
N ASP A 213 -9.36 -16.13 13.27
CA ASP A 213 -9.95 -14.83 13.60
C ASP A 213 -10.13 -14.01 12.31
N THR A 214 -11.35 -13.95 11.81
CA THR A 214 -11.71 -13.23 10.60
C THR A 214 -11.68 -11.71 10.76
N SER A 215 -11.48 -11.18 11.97
CA SER A 215 -11.34 -9.74 12.23
C SER A 215 -9.92 -9.21 12.09
N TRP A 216 -8.95 -10.10 11.82
CA TRP A 216 -7.55 -9.72 11.63
C TRP A 216 -7.37 -8.72 10.48
N GLN A 217 -6.49 -7.75 10.70
CA GLN A 217 -6.07 -6.73 9.75
C GLN A 217 -4.53 -6.68 9.71
N SER A 218 -3.98 -6.25 8.60
CA SER A 218 -2.58 -5.86 8.45
C SER A 218 -2.47 -4.57 7.68
N TYR A 219 -1.39 -3.86 7.93
CA TYR A 219 -0.98 -2.67 7.20
C TYR A 219 0.51 -2.88 6.95
N LEU A 220 0.79 -3.51 5.82
CA LEU A 220 2.12 -3.71 5.24
C LEU A 220 2.09 -2.92 3.94
#